data_AF-A0A2X2J591-F1
#
_entry.id   AF-A0A2X2J591-F1
#
_cell.length_a   1.000
_cell.length_b   1.000
_cell.length_c   1.000
_cell.angle_alpha   90.00
_cell.angle_beta   90.00
_cell.angle_gamma   90.00
#
_symmetry.space_group_name_H-M   'P 1'
#
loop_
_entity.id
_entity.type
_entity.pdbx_description
1 polymer ?
#
loop_
_entity_poly.entity_id
_entity_poly.type
_entity_poly.pdbx_seq_one_letter_code
_entity_poly.pdbx_strand_id
1 'polypeptide(L)'
;MLVAIGLVPWFRPLAVCLFSFGVVVQLAYAAWQTADYGADLTLKKLPCLDCICRQLPTTLSAQWPVVRWATPTPVWCFLGAGVFSWLSLEPVILQRLRSSGELPTALRTSLGIQLAPALVACSAWLSVNGGEGDTLAKMLFGYGLLQLLFMLRLMPWYLSQPFNASFWSFSFGVSALATTGLHLGSGSENGFFHTLAVPLFIFTNFIIAILLIRTFALLMQGKLLVRTERALF
;
A
#
# COMPACT_ATOMS: atom_id res chain seq x y z
N MET A 1 -12.23 -2.26 -3.30
CA MET A 1 -11.42 -2.07 -4.53
C MET A 1 -10.56 -3.30 -4.84
N LEU A 2 -9.62 -3.70 -3.99
CA LEU A 2 -8.78 -4.89 -4.23
C LEU A 2 -9.58 -6.19 -4.44
N VAL A 3 -10.60 -6.43 -3.61
CA VAL A 3 -11.52 -7.57 -3.78
C VAL A 3 -12.19 -7.54 -5.15
N ALA A 4 -12.54 -6.35 -5.65
CA ALA A 4 -13.15 -6.21 -6.96
C ALA A 4 -12.18 -6.59 -8.08
N ILE A 5 -10.90 -6.22 -7.98
CA ILE A 5 -9.85 -6.65 -8.92
C ILE A 5 -9.74 -8.18 -8.92
N GLY A 6 -9.72 -8.80 -7.74
CA GLY A 6 -9.70 -10.25 -7.61
C GLY A 6 -10.92 -10.92 -8.26
N LEU A 7 -12.11 -10.29 -8.18
CA LEU A 7 -13.36 -10.83 -8.73
C LEU A 7 -13.51 -10.76 -10.26
N VAL A 8 -12.62 -10.03 -10.95
CA VAL A 8 -12.68 -9.82 -12.41
C VAL A 8 -12.77 -11.13 -13.23
N PRO A 9 -12.03 -12.21 -12.92
CA PRO A 9 -12.09 -13.46 -13.68
C PRO A 9 -13.43 -14.21 -13.54
N TRP A 10 -14.14 -14.03 -12.41
CA TRP A 10 -15.34 -14.81 -12.11
C TRP A 10 -16.64 -14.06 -12.41
N PHE A 11 -16.77 -12.80 -11.98
CA PHE A 11 -18.02 -12.05 -12.16
C PHE A 11 -17.78 -10.54 -12.30
N ARG A 12 -17.63 -10.10 -13.56
CA ARG A 12 -17.26 -8.72 -13.90
C ARG A 12 -18.26 -7.65 -13.49
N PRO A 13 -19.59 -7.82 -13.66
CA PRO A 13 -20.53 -6.77 -13.27
C PRO A 13 -20.43 -6.42 -11.78
N LEU A 14 -20.29 -7.42 -10.91
CA LEU A 14 -20.06 -7.21 -9.48
C LEU A 14 -18.72 -6.53 -9.21
N ALA A 15 -17.65 -6.93 -9.91
CA ALA A 15 -16.35 -6.28 -9.80
C ALA A 15 -16.45 -4.79 -10.14
N VAL A 16 -17.14 -4.42 -11.23
CA VAL A 16 -17.37 -3.02 -11.61
C VAL A 16 -18.15 -2.29 -10.52
N CYS A 17 -19.24 -2.85 -10.02
CA CYS A 17 -20.04 -2.21 -8.96
C CYS A 17 -19.23 -1.99 -7.68
N LEU A 18 -18.52 -3.02 -7.21
CA LEU A 18 -17.70 -2.96 -5.99
C LEU A 18 -16.51 -1.99 -6.14
N PHE A 19 -15.89 -1.94 -7.32
CA PHE A 19 -14.80 -1.01 -7.58
C PHE A 19 -15.32 0.44 -7.63
N SER A 20 -16.41 0.69 -8.36
CA SER A 20 -17.08 2.00 -8.43
C SER A 20 -17.47 2.52 -7.06
N PHE A 21 -18.13 1.68 -6.25
CA PHE A 21 -18.49 2.01 -4.89
C PHE A 21 -17.26 2.37 -4.04
N GLY A 22 -16.20 1.57 -4.14
CA GLY A 22 -14.94 1.83 -3.45
C GLY A 22 -14.31 3.18 -3.84
N VAL A 23 -14.29 3.52 -5.13
CA VAL A 23 -13.80 4.82 -5.63
C VAL A 23 -14.62 5.97 -5.05
N VAL A 24 -15.95 5.90 -5.10
CA VAL A 24 -16.81 6.97 -4.61
C VAL A 24 -16.63 7.18 -3.10
N VAL A 25 -16.66 6.10 -2.32
CA VAL A 25 -16.53 6.18 -0.86
C VAL A 25 -15.16 6.71 -0.45
N GLN A 26 -14.07 6.25 -1.08
CA GLN A 26 -12.73 6.71 -0.72
C GLN A 26 -12.54 8.19 -1.05
N LEU A 27 -13.04 8.68 -2.19
CA LEU A 27 -12.95 10.10 -2.55
C LEU A 27 -13.79 10.97 -1.62
N ALA A 28 -15.01 10.54 -1.31
CA ALA A 28 -15.87 11.26 -0.38
C ALA A 28 -15.22 11.36 1.01
N TYR A 29 -14.66 10.25 1.50
CA TYR A 29 -13.95 10.21 2.77
C TYR A 29 -12.68 11.08 2.75
N ALA A 30 -11.88 11.00 1.68
CA ALA A 30 -10.69 11.81 1.52
C ALA A 30 -11.02 13.31 1.51
N ALA A 31 -12.05 13.72 0.76
CA ALA A 31 -12.51 15.10 0.66
C ALA A 31 -13.05 15.63 2.00
N TRP A 32 -13.90 14.85 2.67
CA TRP A 32 -14.44 15.20 3.99
C TRP A 32 -13.32 15.42 5.00
N GLN A 33 -12.37 14.49 5.08
CA GLN A 33 -11.32 14.57 6.07
C GLN A 33 -10.26 15.63 5.75
N THR A 34 -9.98 15.93 4.47
CA THR A 34 -9.09 17.06 4.12
C THR A 34 -9.68 18.41 4.53
N ALA A 35 -11.01 18.56 4.54
CA ALA A 35 -11.66 19.78 4.99
C ALA A 35 -11.42 20.03 6.49
N ASP A 36 -11.45 18.98 7.31
CA ASP A 36 -11.21 19.09 8.76
C ASP A 36 -9.77 19.52 9.10
N TYR A 37 -8.77 19.03 8.35
CA TYR A 37 -7.36 19.43 8.55
C TYR A 37 -7.05 20.83 8.00
N GLY A 38 -7.73 21.26 6.93
CA GLY A 38 -7.56 22.61 6.38
C GLY A 38 -7.96 23.72 7.36
N ALA A 39 -8.81 23.41 8.35
CA ALA A 39 -9.24 24.34 9.39
C ALA A 39 -8.28 24.39 10.61
N ASP A 40 -7.49 23.34 10.87
CA ASP A 40 -6.52 23.26 11.97
C ASP A 40 -5.09 23.15 11.40
N LEU A 41 -4.49 24.31 11.08
CA LEU A 41 -3.14 24.46 10.49
C LEU A 41 -1.98 23.99 11.40
N THR A 42 -2.26 23.40 12.56
CA THR A 42 -1.20 22.89 13.42
C THR A 42 -0.64 21.55 12.91
N LEU A 43 0.56 21.62 12.32
CA LEU A 43 1.46 20.49 11.97
C LEU A 43 1.68 19.45 13.09
N LYS A 44 1.19 19.71 14.30
CA LYS A 44 1.29 18.85 15.49
C LYS A 44 0.41 17.60 15.41
N LYS A 45 -0.61 17.60 14.54
CA LYS A 45 -1.60 16.53 14.38
C LYS A 45 -1.50 15.76 13.06
N LEU A 46 -0.37 15.73 12.36
CA LEU A 46 -0.22 14.75 11.26
C LEU A 46 0.36 13.44 11.81
N PRO A 47 -0.45 12.45 12.22
CA PRO A 47 0.04 11.09 12.28
C PRO A 47 0.45 10.72 10.86
N CYS A 48 1.76 10.65 10.63
CA CYS A 48 2.37 10.37 9.33
C CYS A 48 1.74 9.16 8.62
N LEU A 49 1.23 8.21 9.41
CA LEU A 49 0.58 7.00 8.93
C LEU A 49 -0.79 7.23 8.27
N ASP A 50 -1.62 8.12 8.83
CA ASP A 50 -2.97 8.36 8.32
C ASP A 50 -2.92 9.02 6.95
N CYS A 51 -1.92 9.88 6.73
CA CYS A 51 -1.67 10.51 5.44
C CYS A 51 -1.34 9.49 4.34
N ILE A 52 -0.52 8.48 4.64
CA ILE A 52 -0.18 7.44 3.66
C ILE A 52 -1.40 6.55 3.39
N CYS A 53 -2.12 6.13 4.43
CA CYS A 53 -3.33 5.32 4.29
C CYS A 53 -4.43 6.02 3.50
N ARG A 54 -4.49 7.36 3.54
CA ARG A 54 -5.44 8.17 2.76
C ARG A 54 -5.09 8.22 1.28
N GLN A 55 -3.81 8.28 0.94
CA GLN A 55 -3.38 8.51 -0.43
C GLN A 55 -3.37 7.25 -1.29
N LEU A 56 -3.09 6.11 -0.66
CA LEU A 56 -2.98 4.82 -1.31
C LEU A 56 -4.24 4.38 -2.08
N PRO A 57 -5.47 4.54 -1.54
CA PRO A 57 -6.71 4.24 -2.26
C PRO A 57 -6.93 5.12 -3.49
N THR A 58 -6.49 6.38 -3.44
CA THR A 58 -6.57 7.30 -4.59
C THR A 58 -5.69 6.80 -5.74
N THR A 59 -4.44 6.43 -5.46
CA THR A 59 -3.55 5.82 -6.46
C THR A 59 -4.11 4.48 -6.96
N LEU A 60 -4.68 3.66 -6.07
CA LEU A 60 -5.31 2.39 -6.42
C LEU A 60 -6.51 2.57 -7.36
N SER A 61 -7.20 3.71 -7.27
CA SER A 61 -8.34 4.03 -8.16
C SER A 61 -7.94 4.11 -9.63
N ALA A 62 -6.66 4.37 -9.93
CA ALA A 62 -6.13 4.32 -11.28
C ALA A 62 -6.02 2.90 -11.87
N GLN A 63 -6.24 1.84 -11.09
CA GLN A 63 -6.30 0.46 -11.59
C GLN A 63 -7.65 0.10 -12.23
N TRP A 64 -8.52 1.09 -12.47
CA TRP A 64 -9.79 0.93 -13.16
C TRP A 64 -9.74 0.13 -14.48
N PRO A 65 -8.70 0.27 -15.34
CA PRO A 65 -8.63 -0.49 -16.58
C PRO A 65 -8.57 -2.01 -16.36
N VAL A 66 -8.05 -2.46 -15.21
CA VAL A 66 -8.02 -3.88 -14.84
C VAL A 66 -9.44 -4.45 -14.70
N VAL A 67 -10.38 -3.64 -14.21
CA VAL A 67 -11.77 -4.09 -13.94
C VAL A 67 -12.69 -3.93 -15.14
N ARG A 68 -12.45 -2.91 -15.98
CA ARG A 68 -13.35 -2.54 -17.09
C ARG A 68 -12.81 -2.85 -18.48
N TRP A 69 -11.54 -3.21 -18.60
CA TRP A 69 -10.83 -3.36 -19.90
C TRP A 69 -11.00 -2.13 -20.81
N ALA A 70 -11.09 -0.97 -20.18
CA ALA A 70 -11.21 0.31 -20.83
C ALA A 70 -10.38 1.29 -20.02
N THR A 71 -9.71 2.20 -20.71
CA THR A 71 -8.95 3.31 -20.12
C THR A 71 -9.80 4.58 -20.23
N PRO A 72 -10.84 4.76 -19.40
CA PRO A 72 -11.58 6.01 -19.44
C PRO A 72 -10.65 7.15 -19.02
N THR A 73 -10.79 8.31 -19.65
CA THR A 73 -9.98 9.51 -19.40
C THR A 73 -9.76 9.85 -17.91
N PRO A 74 -10.73 9.67 -16.98
CA PRO A 74 -10.57 9.98 -15.56
C PRO A 74 -9.50 9.15 -14.83
N VAL A 75 -9.04 8.02 -15.39
CA VAL A 75 -8.06 7.16 -14.72
C VAL A 75 -6.71 7.87 -14.54
N TRP A 76 -6.32 8.69 -15.50
CA TRP A 76 -5.14 9.56 -15.40
C TRP A 76 -5.27 10.60 -14.29
N CYS A 77 -6.49 11.12 -14.04
CA CYS A 77 -6.76 12.03 -12.95
C CYS A 77 -6.57 11.35 -11.59
N PHE A 78 -7.05 10.11 -11.43
CA PHE A 78 -6.84 9.34 -10.20
C PHE A 78 -5.36 9.00 -9.98
N LEU A 79 -4.65 8.65 -11.05
CA LEU A 79 -3.21 8.38 -10.98
C LEU A 79 -2.45 9.64 -10.55
N GLY A 80 -2.73 10.78 -11.19
CA GLY A 80 -2.09 12.06 -10.87
C GLY A 80 -2.39 12.48 -9.43
N ALA A 81 -3.66 12.47 -9.03
CA ALA A 81 -4.06 12.74 -7.64
C ALA A 81 -3.32 11.80 -6.67
N GLY A 82 -3.22 10.52 -7.04
CA GLY A 82 -2.44 9.43 -6.45
C GLY A 82 -0.98 9.79 -6.17
N VAL A 83 -0.24 10.05 -7.24
CA VAL A 83 1.21 10.22 -7.22
C VAL A 83 1.62 11.57 -6.64
N PHE A 84 0.97 12.67 -7.05
CA PHE A 84 1.37 14.00 -6.61
C PHE A 84 1.16 14.22 -5.11
N SER A 85 0.06 13.73 -4.55
CA SER A 85 -0.15 13.82 -3.10
C SER A 85 0.81 12.92 -2.32
N TRP A 86 1.18 11.74 -2.84
CA TRP A 86 2.24 10.93 -2.23
C TRP A 86 3.56 11.70 -2.19
N LEU A 87 4.02 12.22 -3.34
CA LEU A 87 5.27 12.97 -3.42
C LEU A 87 5.27 14.25 -2.57
N SER A 88 4.11 14.87 -2.38
CA SER A 88 3.96 16.03 -1.49
C SER A 88 4.07 15.66 -0.01
N LEU A 89 3.54 14.50 0.40
CA LEU A 89 3.50 14.07 1.80
C LEU A 89 4.79 13.37 2.26
N GLU A 90 5.46 12.66 1.37
CA GLU A 90 6.63 11.84 1.70
C GLU A 90 7.78 12.64 2.35
N PRO A 91 8.16 13.85 1.89
CA PRO A 91 9.19 14.64 2.55
C PRO A 91 8.84 15.01 3.99
N VAL A 92 7.59 15.36 4.25
CA VAL A 92 7.10 15.73 5.59
C VAL A 92 7.11 14.51 6.52
N ILE A 93 6.71 13.35 6.00
CA ILE A 93 6.75 12.07 6.73
C ILE A 93 8.19 11.73 7.09
N LEU A 94 9.11 11.73 6.12
CA LEU A 94 10.51 11.40 6.35
C LEU A 94 11.18 12.40 7.30
N GLN A 95 10.83 13.69 7.21
CA GLN A 95 11.31 14.70 8.14
C GLN A 95 10.81 14.43 9.57
N ARG A 96 9.52 14.10 9.76
CA ARG A 96 8.97 13.75 11.07
C ARG A 96 9.61 12.49 11.65
N LEU A 97 9.96 11.52 10.83
CA LEU A 97 10.64 10.30 11.29
C LEU A 97 12.10 10.56 11.71
N ARG A 98 12.75 11.59 11.16
CA ARG A 98 14.15 11.92 11.44
C ARG A 98 14.34 12.94 12.57
N SER A 99 13.47 13.95 12.64
CA SER A 99 13.71 15.15 13.45
C SER A 99 12.92 15.19 14.75
N SER A 100 12.14 14.16 15.03
CA SER A 100 11.09 14.25 16.02
C SER A 100 11.06 12.94 16.77
N GLY A 101 10.70 12.97 18.06
CA GLY A 101 10.93 11.87 19.00
C GLY A 101 10.38 10.52 18.52
N GLU A 102 10.93 9.44 19.09
CA GLU A 102 10.59 8.06 18.70
C GLU A 102 9.08 7.83 18.65
N LEU A 103 8.66 7.08 17.63
CA LEU A 103 7.27 6.65 17.53
C LEU A 103 6.94 5.70 18.70
N PRO A 104 5.71 5.80 19.24
CA PRO A 104 5.18 4.79 20.16
C PRO A 104 5.39 3.40 19.59
N THR A 105 5.79 2.45 20.43
CA THR A 105 6.11 1.07 20.03
C THR A 105 5.02 0.50 19.13
N ALA A 106 3.76 0.58 19.55
CA ALA A 106 2.60 0.07 18.78
C ALA A 106 2.47 0.60 17.34
N LEU A 107 3.02 1.78 17.02
CA LEU A 107 2.96 2.41 15.69
C LEU A 107 4.19 2.12 14.84
N ARG A 108 5.26 1.56 15.41
CA ARG A 108 6.52 1.29 14.69
C ARG A 108 6.29 0.36 13.50
N THR A 109 5.57 -0.74 13.71
CA THR A 109 5.27 -1.70 12.63
C THR A 109 4.34 -1.13 11.60
N SER A 110 3.51 -0.14 11.92
CA SER A 110 2.66 0.49 10.92
C SER A 110 3.45 1.21 9.83
N LEU A 111 4.71 1.62 10.09
CA LEU A 111 5.60 2.15 9.05
C LEU A 111 5.84 1.19 7.88
N GLY A 112 5.52 -0.10 8.03
CA GLY A 112 5.43 -1.08 6.94
C GLY A 112 4.61 -0.60 5.74
N ILE A 113 3.62 0.28 5.96
CA ILE A 113 2.83 0.91 4.89
C ILE A 113 3.68 1.80 3.96
N GLN A 114 4.82 2.35 4.41
CA GLN A 114 5.67 3.23 3.59
C GLN A 114 6.29 2.50 2.38
N LEU A 115 6.33 1.17 2.37
CA LEU A 115 6.80 0.40 1.20
C LEU A 115 5.82 0.49 0.01
N ALA A 116 4.53 0.71 0.29
CA ALA A 116 3.48 0.57 -0.69
C ALA A 116 3.39 1.69 -1.74
N PRO A 117 3.54 3.00 -1.44
CA PRO A 117 3.20 4.08 -2.37
C PRO A 117 3.84 3.95 -3.76
N ALA A 118 5.16 3.76 -3.83
CA ALA A 118 5.87 3.65 -5.10
C ALA A 118 5.46 2.42 -5.91
N LEU A 119 5.24 1.29 -5.24
CA LEU A 119 4.89 0.03 -5.89
C LEU A 119 3.42 0.00 -6.34
N VAL A 120 2.54 0.65 -5.58
CA VAL A 120 1.13 0.85 -5.96
C VAL A 120 1.03 1.83 -7.12
N ALA A 121 1.83 2.90 -7.10
CA ALA A 121 1.96 3.81 -8.23
C ALA A 121 2.50 3.09 -9.48
N CYS A 122 3.49 2.22 -9.34
CA CYS A 122 3.99 1.38 -10.43
C CYS A 122 2.90 0.45 -10.99
N SER A 123 2.18 -0.27 -10.12
CA SER A 123 1.08 -1.15 -10.52
C SER A 123 -0.06 -0.38 -11.21
N ALA A 124 -0.39 0.81 -10.70
CA ALA A 124 -1.38 1.69 -11.31
C ALA A 124 -0.92 2.22 -12.67
N TRP A 125 0.34 2.63 -12.79
CA TRP A 125 0.95 3.05 -14.05
C TRP A 125 0.90 1.95 -15.11
N LEU A 126 1.33 0.74 -14.76
CA LEU A 126 1.26 -0.44 -15.62
C LEU A 126 -0.18 -0.77 -16.04
N SER A 127 -1.17 -0.45 -15.21
CA SER A 127 -2.58 -0.66 -15.56
C SER A 127 -3.10 0.34 -16.60
N VAL A 128 -2.53 1.54 -16.68
CA VAL A 128 -3.00 2.63 -17.57
C VAL A 128 -2.19 2.79 -18.83
N ASN A 129 -0.90 2.43 -18.81
CA ASN A 129 0.01 2.56 -19.95
C ASN A 129 -0.04 1.35 -20.91
N GLY A 130 -0.95 0.40 -20.69
CA GLY A 130 -1.06 -0.83 -21.49
C GLY A 130 -0.17 -1.99 -21.00
N GLY A 131 0.46 -1.85 -19.83
CA GLY A 131 1.28 -2.91 -19.22
C GLY A 131 2.74 -2.89 -19.65
N GLU A 132 3.19 -1.83 -20.31
CA GLU A 132 4.57 -1.72 -20.79
C GLU A 132 5.54 -1.38 -19.64
N GLY A 133 6.64 -2.13 -19.55
CA GLY A 133 7.74 -1.88 -18.61
C GLY A 133 8.64 -0.72 -19.03
N ASP A 134 8.05 0.47 -19.19
CA ASP A 134 8.73 1.69 -19.60
C ASP A 134 9.65 2.28 -18.50
N THR A 135 10.29 3.41 -18.81
CA THR A 135 11.23 4.08 -17.89
C THR A 135 10.57 4.49 -16.58
N LEU A 136 9.32 4.97 -16.62
CA LEU A 136 8.62 5.42 -15.42
C LEU A 136 8.29 4.23 -14.50
N ALA A 137 7.83 3.10 -15.06
CA ALA A 137 7.60 1.87 -14.32
C ALA A 137 8.88 1.39 -13.62
N LYS A 138 10.02 1.41 -14.34
CA LYS A 138 11.33 1.03 -13.80
C LYS A 138 11.80 1.96 -12.68
N MET A 139 11.60 3.27 -12.82
CA MET A 139 11.93 4.25 -11.78
C MET A 139 11.10 4.04 -10.51
N LEU A 140 9.78 3.88 -10.65
CA LEU A 140 8.87 3.64 -9.53
C LEU A 140 9.20 2.32 -8.82
N PHE A 141 9.46 1.26 -9.58
CA PHE A 141 9.87 -0.02 -9.02
C PHE A 141 11.24 0.06 -8.32
N GLY A 142 12.22 0.74 -8.93
CA GLY A 142 13.54 0.97 -8.34
C GLY A 142 13.47 1.72 -7.00
N TYR A 143 12.61 2.74 -6.90
CA TYR A 143 12.35 3.41 -5.62
C TYR A 143 11.71 2.47 -4.59
N GLY A 144 10.78 1.62 -5.01
CA GLY A 144 10.20 0.56 -4.16
C GLY A 144 11.26 -0.42 -3.63
N LEU A 145 12.23 -0.82 -4.46
CA LEU A 145 13.37 -1.64 -4.02
C LEU A 145 14.25 -0.91 -3.00
N LEU A 146 14.51 0.38 -3.19
CA LEU A 146 15.25 1.19 -2.22
C LEU A 146 14.50 1.23 -0.87
N GLN A 147 13.19 1.45 -0.90
CA GLN A 147 12.36 1.47 0.31
C GLN A 147 12.35 0.09 1.00
N LEU A 148 12.36 -1.00 0.24
CA LEU A 148 12.54 -2.34 0.78
C LEU A 148 13.88 -2.49 1.51
N LEU A 149 14.99 -2.03 0.92
CA LEU A 149 16.30 -2.07 1.57
C LEU A 149 16.33 -1.30 2.88
N PHE A 150 15.68 -0.12 2.93
CA PHE A 150 15.52 0.63 4.17
C PHE A 150 14.72 -0.15 5.21
N MET A 151 13.64 -0.82 4.79
CA MET A 151 12.86 -1.67 5.70
C MET A 151 13.65 -2.87 6.22
N LEU A 152 14.37 -3.57 5.33
CA LEU A 152 15.22 -4.70 5.70
C LEU A 152 16.28 -4.29 6.74
N ARG A 153 16.91 -3.12 6.54
CA ARG A 153 17.85 -2.56 7.51
C ARG A 153 17.20 -2.23 8.86
N LEU A 154 15.95 -1.79 8.86
CA LEU A 154 15.18 -1.46 10.07
C LEU A 154 14.51 -2.69 10.72
N MET A 155 14.62 -3.89 10.15
CA MET A 155 13.98 -5.10 10.68
C MET A 155 14.30 -5.40 12.16
N PRO A 156 15.56 -5.30 12.64
CA PRO A 156 15.85 -5.52 14.05
C PRO A 156 15.07 -4.56 14.96
N TRP A 157 14.87 -3.32 14.52
CA TRP A 157 14.09 -2.32 15.24
C TRP A 157 12.59 -2.64 15.22
N TYR A 158 12.04 -3.07 14.08
CA TYR A 158 10.64 -3.52 13.99
C TYR A 158 10.34 -4.75 14.85
N LEU A 159 11.30 -5.68 14.93
CA LEU A 159 11.18 -6.95 15.66
C LEU A 159 11.51 -6.83 17.16
N SER A 160 11.93 -5.65 17.63
CA SER A 160 12.18 -5.39 19.05
C SER A 160 10.91 -5.45 19.92
N GLN A 161 9.74 -5.50 19.30
CA GLN A 161 8.44 -5.56 19.96
C GLN A 161 7.73 -6.89 19.67
N PRO A 162 6.80 -7.32 20.54
CA PRO A 162 6.03 -8.53 20.30
C PRO A 162 5.16 -8.39 19.03
N PHE A 163 4.93 -9.53 18.37
CA PHE A 163 4.05 -9.61 17.22
C PHE A 163 2.64 -9.09 17.57
N ASN A 164 2.10 -8.24 16.72
CA ASN A 164 0.79 -7.63 16.85
C ASN A 164 0.15 -7.46 15.46
N ALA A 165 -1.14 -7.09 15.42
CA ALA A 165 -1.88 -6.96 14.17
C ALA A 165 -1.27 -5.92 13.19
N SER A 166 -0.60 -4.88 13.69
CA SER A 166 0.01 -3.84 12.85
C SER A 166 1.15 -4.36 11.97
N PHE A 167 1.69 -5.57 12.19
CA PHE A 167 2.63 -6.21 11.25
C PHE A 167 2.02 -6.51 9.88
N TRP A 168 0.69 -6.55 9.76
CA TRP A 168 0.02 -6.64 8.45
C TRP A 168 0.22 -5.39 7.58
N SER A 169 0.65 -4.26 8.13
CA SER A 169 0.99 -3.05 7.35
C SER A 169 1.99 -3.33 6.21
N PHE A 170 2.93 -4.27 6.42
CA PHE A 170 3.95 -4.65 5.45
C PHE A 170 3.36 -5.42 4.28
N SER A 171 2.28 -6.17 4.51
CA SER A 171 1.73 -7.12 3.54
C SER A 171 1.38 -6.43 2.22
N PHE A 172 0.78 -5.25 2.30
CA PHE A 172 0.34 -4.53 1.11
C PHE A 172 1.52 -4.08 0.24
N GLY A 173 2.59 -3.55 0.85
CA GLY A 173 3.80 -3.15 0.13
C GLY A 173 4.53 -4.34 -0.50
N VAL A 174 4.70 -5.44 0.24
CA VAL A 174 5.40 -6.64 -0.30
C VAL A 174 4.56 -7.36 -1.36
N SER A 175 3.23 -7.40 -1.23
CA SER A 175 2.36 -7.93 -2.27
C SER A 175 2.45 -7.09 -3.56
N ALA A 176 2.43 -5.76 -3.45
CA ALA A 176 2.63 -4.89 -4.60
C ALA A 176 4.02 -5.07 -5.23
N LEU A 177 5.06 -5.31 -4.42
CA LEU A 177 6.42 -5.61 -4.89
C LEU A 177 6.46 -6.88 -5.75
N ALA A 178 5.86 -7.97 -5.27
CA ALA A 178 5.80 -9.22 -6.01
C ALA A 178 5.00 -9.07 -7.32
N THR A 179 3.83 -8.43 -7.27
CA THR A 179 2.98 -8.27 -8.46
C THR A 179 3.66 -7.44 -9.54
N THR A 180 4.22 -6.27 -9.17
CA THR A 180 4.93 -5.40 -10.12
C THR A 180 6.24 -6.03 -10.60
N GLY A 181 6.96 -6.72 -9.72
CA GLY A 181 8.19 -7.43 -10.07
C GLY A 181 7.96 -8.56 -11.06
N LEU A 182 6.91 -9.36 -10.87
CA LEU A 182 6.50 -10.38 -11.84
C LEU A 182 6.07 -9.76 -13.17
N HIS A 183 5.29 -8.68 -13.15
CA HIS A 183 4.84 -8.01 -14.38
C HIS A 183 6.02 -7.48 -15.21
N LEU A 184 6.97 -6.79 -14.55
CA LEU A 184 8.18 -6.30 -15.21
C LEU A 184 9.11 -7.44 -15.64
N GLY A 185 9.17 -8.52 -14.85
CA GLY A 185 9.97 -9.70 -15.16
C GLY A 185 9.46 -10.48 -16.37
N SER A 186 8.14 -10.67 -16.49
CA SER A 186 7.52 -11.38 -17.61
C SER A 186 7.67 -10.67 -18.96
N GLY A 187 7.85 -9.34 -18.94
CA GLY A 187 8.07 -8.55 -20.15
C GLY A 187 9.52 -8.54 -20.66
N SER A 188 10.47 -9.14 -19.93
CA SER A 188 11.88 -9.20 -20.34
C SER A 188 12.39 -10.64 -20.35
N GLU A 189 12.76 -11.17 -21.52
CA GLU A 189 13.18 -12.59 -21.62
C GLU A 189 14.48 -12.91 -20.88
N ASN A 190 15.41 -11.95 -20.71
CA ASN A 190 16.68 -12.14 -20.00
C ASN A 190 17.24 -10.81 -19.46
N GLY A 191 16.62 -10.26 -18.41
CA GLY A 191 17.02 -8.98 -17.83
C GLY A 191 17.07 -8.97 -16.31
N PHE A 192 17.62 -7.89 -15.75
CA PHE A 192 17.68 -7.62 -14.31
C PHE A 192 16.34 -7.86 -13.59
N PHE A 193 15.23 -7.40 -14.18
CA PHE A 193 13.90 -7.57 -13.60
C PHE A 193 13.40 -9.02 -13.66
N HIS A 194 13.73 -9.77 -14.72
CA HIS A 194 13.41 -11.19 -14.82
C HIS A 194 14.08 -12.00 -13.69
N THR A 195 15.38 -11.75 -13.45
CA THR A 195 16.12 -12.43 -12.37
C THR A 195 15.60 -12.07 -10.97
N LEU A 196 15.12 -10.83 -10.78
CA LEU A 196 14.56 -10.40 -9.49
C LEU A 196 13.12 -10.86 -9.24
N ALA A 197 12.34 -11.08 -10.28
CA ALA A 197 10.91 -11.37 -10.18
C ALA A 197 10.62 -12.60 -9.28
N VAL A 198 11.30 -13.72 -9.54
CA VAL A 198 11.09 -14.97 -8.79
C VAL A 198 11.56 -14.87 -7.33
N PRO A 199 12.78 -14.40 -7.01
CA PRO A 199 13.20 -14.17 -5.63
C PRO A 199 12.25 -13.24 -4.85
N LEU A 200 11.79 -12.15 -5.44
CA LEU A 200 10.87 -11.21 -4.79
C LEU A 200 9.49 -11.82 -4.54
N PHE A 201 9.01 -12.64 -5.48
CA PHE A 201 7.77 -13.40 -5.31
C PHE A 201 7.87 -14.41 -4.16
N ILE A 202 8.95 -15.19 -4.09
CA ILE A 202 9.21 -16.15 -3.01
C ILE A 202 9.30 -15.42 -1.67
N PHE A 203 10.09 -14.35 -1.60
CA PHE A 203 10.26 -13.50 -0.43
C PHE A 203 8.91 -12.98 0.11
N THR A 204 8.07 -12.48 -0.80
CA THR A 204 6.75 -11.97 -0.44
C THR A 204 5.85 -13.06 0.14
N ASN A 205 5.75 -14.21 -0.52
CA ASN A 205 4.93 -15.32 -0.04
C ASN A 205 5.42 -15.85 1.31
N PHE A 206 6.74 -15.90 1.51
CA PHE A 206 7.34 -16.27 2.79
C PHE A 206 6.91 -15.32 3.93
N ILE A 207 6.94 -14.01 3.70
CA ILE A 207 6.46 -13.02 4.68
C ILE A 207 4.97 -13.20 4.96
N ILE A 208 4.14 -13.33 3.92
CA ILE A 208 2.70 -13.55 4.09
C ILE A 208 2.42 -14.83 4.88
N ALA A 209 3.15 -15.92 4.62
CA ALA A 209 3.02 -17.16 5.37
C ALA A 209 3.37 -16.97 6.86
N ILE A 210 4.45 -16.24 7.18
CA ILE A 210 4.80 -15.91 8.57
C ILE A 210 3.68 -15.11 9.24
N LEU A 211 3.15 -14.08 8.56
CA LEU A 211 2.06 -13.26 9.09
C LEU A 211 0.81 -14.10 9.37
N LEU A 212 0.45 -15.00 8.46
CA LEU A 212 -0.69 -15.92 8.63
C LEU A 212 -0.47 -16.85 9.82
N ILE A 213 0.67 -17.53 9.91
CA ILE A 213 0.99 -18.45 11.02
C ILE A 213 0.93 -17.73 12.37
N ARG A 214 1.56 -16.55 12.47
CA ARG A 214 1.59 -15.75 13.70
C ARG A 214 0.21 -15.22 14.09
N THR A 215 -0.60 -14.81 13.10
CA THR A 215 -1.97 -14.35 13.33
C THR A 215 -2.86 -15.51 13.79
N PHE A 216 -2.74 -16.68 13.18
CA PHE A 216 -3.45 -17.88 13.60
C PHE A 216 -3.07 -18.29 15.02
N ALA A 217 -1.78 -18.25 15.37
CA ALA A 217 -1.33 -18.50 16.74
C ALA A 217 -1.94 -17.51 17.75
N LEU A 218 -2.01 -16.21 17.43
CA LEU A 218 -2.66 -15.21 18.29
C LEU A 218 -4.18 -15.44 18.42
N LEU A 219 -4.83 -15.85 17.33
CA LEU A 219 -6.25 -16.19 17.32
C LEU A 219 -6.53 -17.37 18.25
N MET A 220 -5.74 -18.44 18.16
CA MET A 220 -5.84 -19.63 19.02
C MET A 220 -5.56 -19.30 20.49
N GLN A 221 -4.75 -18.28 20.77
CA GLN A 221 -4.49 -17.80 22.13
C GLN A 221 -5.58 -16.85 22.67
N GLY A 222 -6.58 -16.48 21.86
CA GLY A 222 -7.64 -15.54 22.25
C GLY A 222 -7.14 -14.09 22.44
N LYS A 223 -5.91 -13.78 22.03
CA LYS A 223 -5.26 -12.47 22.24
C LYS A 223 -5.37 -11.53 21.04
N LEU A 224 -5.96 -11.99 19.93
CA LEU A 224 -6.04 -11.21 18.70
C LEU A 224 -7.04 -10.04 18.81
N LEU A 225 -8.17 -10.27 19.48
CA LEU A 225 -9.22 -9.26 19.63
C LEU A 225 -9.08 -8.60 21.00
N VAL A 226 -9.02 -7.27 21.01
CA VAL A 226 -9.15 -6.49 22.25
C VAL A 226 -10.61 -6.62 22.68
N ARG A 227 -10.88 -7.34 23.78
CA ARG A 227 -12.17 -7.26 24.47
C ARG A 227 -12.26 -5.88 25.12
N THR A 228 -12.92 -4.95 24.46
CA THR A 228 -13.48 -3.78 25.14
C THR A 228 -14.62 -4.28 26.01
N GLU A 229 -14.41 -4.30 27.34
CA GLU A 229 -15.55 -4.42 28.25
C GLU A 229 -16.51 -3.27 27.90
N ARG A 230 -17.79 -3.60 27.68
CA ARG A 230 -18.83 -2.57 27.57
C ARG A 230 -18.73 -1.76 28.85
N ALA A 231 -18.41 -0.47 28.73
CA ALA A 231 -18.63 0.47 29.82
C ALA A 231 -20.10 0.33 30.22
N LEU A 232 -20.35 -0.33 31.34
CA LEU A 232 -21.64 -0.35 32.00
C LEU A 232 -21.88 1.09 32.43
N PHE A 233 -22.70 1.80 31.65
CA PHE A 233 -23.36 3.02 32.08
C PHE A 233 -24.58 2.64 32.94
#